data_AF-A0A2T4GQN6-F1
#
_entry.id   AF-A0A2T4GQN6-F1
#
_cell.length_a   1.000
_cell.length_b   1.000
_cell.length_c   1.000
_cell.angle_alpha   90.00
_cell.angle_beta   90.00
_cell.angle_gamma   90.00
#
_symmetry.space_group_name_H-M   'P 1'
#
loop_
_entity.id
_entity.type
_entity.pdbx_description
1 polymer ?
#
loop_
_entity_poly.entity_id
_entity_poly.type
_entity_poly.pdbx_seq_one_letter_code
_entity_poly.pdbx_strand_id
1 'polypeptide(L)'
;MSSSTPIAKANNTIRMLDQDHGDVFCRAFSNLLSTDIAEHTYAQILDGLPTEDSLLEGSPYIEGHPVSELEHTPICEGFLEKSRRMHAALNPYDLQFDEHVLSSFQEATKDSEEYSLRLIELTVVACHQIAVYLFNLDDGVHKHQLYEDWAQQRQMEQVLASEVRDVIPPCAFFHTSYYYFDQYPQGLADVVGYWAEGQIFGGVVVFDRGETEAECKSMWIHGARLRGPRTLYPPTPDQFDSLINFLLSEPKEEAACPLPIHGINENRPRWHPYDALAKYHIFRDKYERKLPMEPPRQGCTLVNADWPELGDE
;
A
#
# COMPACT_ATOMS: atom_id res chain seq x y z
N MET A 1 -13.55 -15.38 -29.90
CA MET A 1 -14.07 -14.00 -29.78
C MET A 1 -15.04 -13.98 -28.63
N SER A 2 -14.52 -13.72 -27.42
CA SER A 2 -15.36 -13.57 -26.22
C SER A 2 -15.49 -12.08 -25.99
N SER A 3 -16.63 -11.51 -26.32
CA SER A 3 -16.96 -10.11 -26.05
C SER A 3 -17.19 -9.96 -24.56
N SER A 4 -16.20 -9.46 -23.83
CA SER A 4 -16.37 -8.93 -22.49
C SER A 4 -17.30 -7.73 -22.57
N THR A 5 -18.54 -7.91 -22.11
CA THR A 5 -19.47 -6.82 -21.85
C THR A 5 -18.79 -5.80 -20.93
N PRO A 6 -18.78 -4.50 -21.25
CA PRO A 6 -18.35 -3.50 -20.28
C PRO A 6 -19.38 -3.53 -19.15
N ILE A 7 -18.97 -4.00 -17.97
CA ILE A 7 -19.70 -3.70 -16.73
C ILE A 7 -19.76 -2.17 -16.69
N ALA A 8 -20.97 -1.60 -16.72
CA ALA A 8 -21.16 -0.18 -16.54
C ALA A 8 -20.43 0.20 -15.24
N LYS A 9 -19.34 0.98 -15.34
CA LYS A 9 -18.67 1.53 -14.16
C LYS A 9 -19.70 2.41 -13.47
N ALA A 10 -20.30 1.91 -12.40
CA ALA A 10 -21.01 2.76 -11.47
C ALA A 10 -20.00 3.82 -11.01
N ASN A 11 -20.34 5.10 -11.13
CA ASN A 11 -19.48 6.20 -10.67
C ASN A 11 -19.61 6.32 -9.15
N ASN A 12 -19.12 5.30 -8.44
CA ASN A 12 -19.15 5.20 -7.00
C ASN A 12 -18.06 6.11 -6.45
N THR A 13 -18.42 7.37 -6.23
CA THR A 13 -17.51 8.42 -5.77
C THR A 13 -17.99 8.97 -4.45
N ILE A 14 -17.16 9.74 -3.78
CA ILE A 14 -17.54 10.43 -2.53
C ILE A 14 -18.72 11.40 -2.70
N ARG A 15 -19.20 11.68 -3.94
CA ARG A 15 -20.44 12.43 -4.18
C ARG A 15 -21.70 11.72 -3.67
N MET A 16 -21.60 10.42 -3.36
CA MET A 16 -22.68 9.64 -2.75
C MET A 16 -22.80 9.89 -1.24
N LEU A 17 -21.76 10.45 -0.62
CA LEU A 17 -21.76 10.83 0.77
C LEU A 17 -22.49 12.15 0.97
N ASP A 18 -23.04 12.35 2.15
CA ASP A 18 -23.48 13.66 2.60
C ASP A 18 -22.29 14.63 2.72
N GLN A 19 -22.62 15.90 2.89
CA GLN A 19 -21.62 16.96 2.93
C GLN A 19 -20.61 16.76 4.07
N ASP A 20 -21.06 16.35 5.26
CA ASP A 20 -20.20 16.24 6.44
C ASP A 20 -19.20 15.08 6.27
N HIS A 21 -19.65 13.92 5.79
CA HIS A 21 -18.78 12.77 5.51
C HIS A 21 -17.82 13.05 4.36
N GLY A 22 -18.31 13.67 3.28
CA GLY A 22 -17.50 14.08 2.14
C GLY A 22 -16.40 15.06 2.53
N ASP A 23 -16.72 16.07 3.35
CA ASP A 23 -15.77 17.09 3.82
C ASP A 23 -14.70 16.47 4.74
N VAL A 24 -15.07 15.52 5.61
CA VAL A 24 -14.11 14.80 6.45
C VAL A 24 -13.16 13.94 5.63
N PHE A 25 -13.65 13.21 4.62
CA PHE A 25 -12.77 12.46 3.71
C PHE A 25 -11.82 13.40 2.94
N CYS A 26 -12.33 14.49 2.36
CA CYS A 26 -11.51 15.46 1.63
C CYS A 26 -10.38 16.04 2.50
N ARG A 27 -10.67 16.26 3.78
CA ARG A 27 -9.67 16.71 4.77
C ARG A 27 -8.62 15.63 5.05
N ALA A 28 -9.04 14.42 5.38
CA ALA A 28 -8.13 13.30 5.62
C ALA A 28 -7.19 13.05 4.43
N PHE A 29 -7.75 13.09 3.23
CA PHE A 29 -7.03 12.98 1.98
C PHE A 29 -6.02 14.12 1.78
N SER A 30 -6.43 15.37 2.02
CA SER A 30 -5.56 16.55 1.92
C SER A 30 -4.43 16.52 2.95
N ASN A 31 -4.71 16.07 4.18
CA ASN A 31 -3.70 15.92 5.23
C ASN A 31 -2.68 14.85 4.85
N LEU A 32 -3.11 13.71 4.29
CA LEU A 32 -2.19 12.68 3.80
C LEU A 32 -1.28 13.22 2.69
N LEU A 33 -1.86 13.90 1.69
CA LEU A 33 -1.12 14.40 0.53
C LEU A 33 -0.19 15.57 0.84
N SER A 34 -0.38 16.26 1.98
CA SER A 34 0.53 17.33 2.42
C SER A 34 1.80 16.81 3.11
N THR A 35 1.91 15.51 3.34
CA THR A 35 3.08 14.91 3.99
C THR A 35 4.27 14.82 3.04
N ASP A 36 5.47 15.01 3.58
CA ASP A 36 6.72 14.82 2.82
C ASP A 36 6.82 13.39 2.27
N ILE A 37 6.36 12.39 3.03
CA ILE A 37 6.44 10.99 2.61
C ILE A 37 5.52 10.69 1.41
N ALA A 38 4.31 11.26 1.36
CA ALA A 38 3.44 11.13 0.19
C ALA A 38 4.04 11.86 -1.02
N GLU A 39 4.56 13.08 -0.84
CA GLU A 39 5.23 13.83 -1.91
C GLU A 39 6.37 13.03 -2.54
N HIS A 40 7.28 12.50 -1.71
CA HIS A 40 8.45 11.75 -2.17
C HIS A 40 8.06 10.41 -2.81
N THR A 41 7.08 9.71 -2.24
CA THR A 41 6.59 8.43 -2.79
C THR A 41 6.01 8.63 -4.20
N TYR A 42 5.13 9.61 -4.37
CA TYR A 42 4.53 9.88 -5.68
C TYR A 42 5.51 10.49 -6.67
N ALA A 43 6.49 11.27 -6.19
CA ALA A 43 7.56 11.79 -7.04
C ALA A 43 8.43 10.65 -7.61
N GLN A 44 8.75 9.62 -6.82
CA GLN A 44 9.46 8.43 -7.31
C GLN A 44 8.66 7.68 -8.37
N ILE A 45 7.35 7.48 -8.18
CA ILE A 45 6.50 6.84 -9.20
C ILE A 45 6.48 7.65 -10.50
N LEU A 46 6.36 8.98 -10.40
CA LEU A 46 6.40 9.87 -11.55
C LEU A 46 7.77 9.89 -12.25
N ASP A 47 8.86 9.74 -11.51
CA ASP A 47 10.22 9.64 -12.02
C ASP A 47 10.41 8.33 -12.81
N GLY A 48 9.80 7.25 -12.28
CA GLY A 48 9.69 5.94 -12.90
C GLY A 48 10.65 4.88 -12.33
N LEU A 49 11.48 5.26 -11.36
CA LEU A 49 12.24 4.34 -10.50
C LEU A 49 12.17 4.75 -9.04
N PRO A 50 12.19 3.79 -8.08
CA PRO A 50 12.42 4.12 -6.70
C PRO A 50 13.87 4.58 -6.49
N THR A 51 14.10 5.34 -5.44
CA THR A 51 15.45 5.63 -4.94
C THR A 51 16.10 4.36 -4.40
N GLU A 52 17.43 4.32 -4.35
CA GLU A 52 18.17 3.21 -3.75
C GLU A 52 17.72 2.95 -2.30
N ASP A 53 17.53 4.00 -1.51
CA ASP A 53 17.04 3.88 -0.12
C ASP A 53 15.65 3.23 -0.05
N SER A 54 14.69 3.73 -0.84
CA SER A 54 13.33 3.16 -0.88
C SER A 54 13.31 1.71 -1.38
N LEU A 55 14.19 1.35 -2.33
CA LEU A 55 14.31 -0.02 -2.82
C LEU A 55 14.87 -0.95 -1.74
N LEU A 56 16.00 -0.57 -1.11
CA LEU A 56 16.70 -1.40 -0.14
C LEU A 56 15.98 -1.50 1.21
N GLU A 57 15.08 -0.57 1.51
CA GLU A 57 14.20 -0.67 2.67
C GLU A 57 13.25 -1.86 2.59
N GLY A 58 12.74 -2.18 1.38
CA GLY A 58 11.72 -3.22 1.16
C GLY A 58 12.21 -4.48 0.45
N SER A 59 13.32 -4.42 -0.29
CA SER A 59 13.82 -5.51 -1.13
C SER A 59 15.29 -5.84 -0.85
N PRO A 60 15.71 -7.11 -0.97
CA PRO A 60 17.14 -7.40 -1.04
C PRO A 60 17.78 -6.71 -2.26
N TYR A 61 19.07 -6.42 -2.14
CA TYR A 61 19.89 -5.94 -3.24
C TYR A 61 19.98 -7.02 -4.34
N ILE A 62 19.78 -6.60 -5.60
CA ILE A 62 19.97 -7.43 -6.78
C ILE A 62 21.04 -6.78 -7.65
N GLU A 63 22.07 -7.53 -7.97
CA GLU A 63 23.18 -7.04 -8.80
C GLU A 63 22.65 -6.58 -10.16
N GLY A 64 23.12 -5.40 -10.60
CA GLY A 64 22.78 -4.78 -11.86
C GLY A 64 21.33 -4.30 -12.00
N HIS A 65 20.56 -4.24 -10.91
CA HIS A 65 19.25 -3.60 -10.91
C HIS A 65 19.35 -2.15 -11.42
N PRO A 66 18.40 -1.63 -12.24
CA PRO A 66 18.52 -0.31 -12.85
C PRO A 66 18.75 0.83 -11.86
N VAL A 67 18.11 0.76 -10.68
CA VAL A 67 18.33 1.72 -9.58
C VAL A 67 19.80 1.78 -9.15
N SER A 68 20.44 0.61 -9.02
CA SER A 68 21.85 0.51 -8.60
C SER A 68 22.79 0.92 -9.74
N GLU A 69 22.52 0.49 -10.97
CA GLU A 69 23.34 0.82 -12.16
C GLU A 69 23.32 2.31 -12.49
N LEU A 70 22.20 2.98 -12.23
CA LEU A 70 22.04 4.41 -12.44
C LEU A 70 22.42 5.25 -11.21
N GLU A 71 22.82 4.61 -10.11
CA GLU A 71 23.07 5.27 -8.83
C GLU A 71 21.92 6.21 -8.44
N HIS A 72 20.67 5.75 -8.60
CA HIS A 72 19.44 6.53 -8.44
C HIS A 72 19.18 6.83 -6.96
N THR A 73 20.00 7.74 -6.42
CA THR A 73 20.04 8.12 -5.00
C THR A 73 19.10 9.30 -4.74
N PRO A 74 19.19 10.44 -5.46
CA PRO A 74 18.13 11.44 -5.44
C PRO A 74 17.08 11.16 -6.52
N ILE A 75 15.86 11.62 -6.25
CA ILE A 75 14.82 11.77 -7.27
C ILE A 75 15.32 12.75 -8.34
N CYS A 76 15.07 12.45 -9.62
CA CYS A 76 15.45 13.30 -10.74
C CYS A 76 14.86 14.71 -10.63
N GLU A 77 15.59 15.70 -11.18
CA GLU A 77 15.20 17.10 -11.11
C GLU A 77 13.79 17.33 -11.68
N GLY A 78 12.97 18.08 -10.93
CA GLY A 78 11.62 18.48 -11.34
C GLY A 78 10.49 17.52 -10.96
N PHE A 79 10.77 16.28 -10.51
CA PHE A 79 9.71 15.33 -10.15
C PHE A 79 9.05 15.61 -8.79
N LEU A 80 9.77 16.21 -7.84
CA LEU A 80 9.14 16.74 -6.62
C LEU A 80 8.14 17.87 -6.95
N GLU A 81 8.53 18.81 -7.82
CA GLU A 81 7.61 19.88 -8.27
C GLU A 81 6.44 19.29 -9.10
N LYS A 82 6.69 18.26 -9.90
CA LYS A 82 5.64 17.54 -10.62
C LYS A 82 4.65 16.88 -9.64
N SER A 83 5.14 16.25 -8.58
CA SER A 83 4.32 15.67 -7.51
C SER A 83 3.44 16.74 -6.85
N ARG A 84 4.00 17.91 -6.48
CA ARG A 84 3.22 19.05 -5.95
C ARG A 84 2.14 19.55 -6.90
N ARG A 85 2.46 19.70 -8.18
CA ARG A 85 1.50 20.13 -9.20
C ARG A 85 0.38 19.11 -9.40
N MET A 86 0.73 17.82 -9.36
CA MET A 86 -0.24 16.73 -9.39
C MET A 86 -1.15 16.78 -8.18
N HIS A 87 -0.61 16.87 -6.97
CA HIS A 87 -1.39 17.04 -5.74
C HIS A 87 -2.36 18.23 -5.86
N ALA A 88 -1.90 19.40 -6.29
CA ALA A 88 -2.76 20.58 -6.46
C ALA A 88 -3.87 20.41 -7.53
N ALA A 89 -3.68 19.50 -8.49
CA ALA A 89 -4.65 19.21 -9.54
C ALA A 89 -5.56 18.00 -9.22
N LEU A 90 -5.23 17.18 -8.22
CA LEU A 90 -6.02 16.03 -7.83
C LEU A 90 -7.36 16.48 -7.27
N ASN A 91 -8.41 15.85 -7.78
CA ASN A 91 -9.77 16.08 -7.33
C ASN A 91 -10.29 14.80 -6.64
N PRO A 92 -10.54 14.82 -5.32
CA PRO A 92 -10.97 13.63 -4.58
C PRO A 92 -12.30 13.04 -5.10
N TYR A 93 -13.12 13.84 -5.78
CA TYR A 93 -14.38 13.40 -6.39
C TYR A 93 -14.21 12.55 -7.66
N ASP A 94 -12.99 12.43 -8.20
CA ASP A 94 -12.71 11.60 -9.38
C ASP A 94 -12.31 10.17 -8.98
N LEU A 95 -11.99 9.94 -7.71
CA LEU A 95 -11.62 8.63 -7.15
C LEU A 95 -12.85 7.72 -7.05
N GLN A 96 -12.62 6.43 -7.30
CA GLN A 96 -13.67 5.41 -7.30
C GLN A 96 -13.54 4.52 -6.07
N PHE A 97 -14.67 4.23 -5.43
CA PHE A 97 -14.71 3.40 -4.23
C PHE A 97 -15.73 2.28 -4.41
N ASP A 98 -15.60 1.25 -3.60
CA ASP A 98 -16.64 0.25 -3.49
C ASP A 98 -17.90 0.87 -2.85
N GLU A 99 -19.08 0.55 -3.40
CA GLU A 99 -20.36 1.11 -2.96
C GLU A 99 -20.66 0.76 -1.50
N HIS A 100 -20.30 -0.46 -1.08
CA HIS A 100 -20.48 -0.92 0.29
C HIS A 100 -19.60 -0.14 1.26
N VAL A 101 -18.36 0.20 0.86
CA VAL A 101 -17.46 1.01 1.70
C VAL A 101 -18.00 2.43 1.87
N LEU A 102 -18.47 3.07 0.79
CA LEU A 102 -19.10 4.39 0.87
C LEU A 102 -20.35 4.37 1.75
N SER A 103 -21.23 3.38 1.55
CA SER A 103 -22.46 3.25 2.32
C SER A 103 -22.18 2.98 3.81
N SER A 104 -21.20 2.12 4.10
CA SER A 104 -20.80 1.82 5.48
C SER A 104 -20.21 3.05 6.16
N PHE A 105 -19.42 3.87 5.45
CA PHE A 105 -18.89 5.12 6.01
C PHE A 105 -20.01 6.13 6.30
N GLN A 106 -20.97 6.27 5.38
CA GLN A 106 -22.14 7.14 5.51
C GLN A 106 -23.06 6.74 6.68
N GLU A 107 -23.17 5.45 6.97
CA GLU A 107 -24.01 4.92 8.05
C GLU A 107 -23.29 4.91 9.40
N ALA A 108 -21.95 4.96 9.41
CA ALA A 108 -21.16 4.92 10.62
C ALA A 108 -21.42 6.16 11.50
N THR A 109 -21.61 5.93 12.79
CA THR A 109 -21.84 7.04 13.73
C THR A 109 -20.55 7.83 13.90
N LYS A 110 -20.62 9.15 13.74
CA LYS A 110 -19.48 10.06 13.96
C LYS A 110 -18.82 9.79 15.32
N ASP A 111 -17.49 9.88 15.36
CA ASP A 111 -16.64 9.62 16.52
C ASP A 111 -16.65 8.15 17.02
N SER A 112 -17.31 7.23 16.31
CA SER A 112 -17.18 5.80 16.57
C SER A 112 -15.89 5.23 15.99
N GLU A 113 -15.49 4.06 16.50
CA GLU A 113 -14.37 3.30 15.95
C GLU A 113 -14.65 2.86 14.51
N GLU A 114 -15.87 2.43 14.20
CA GLU A 114 -16.27 2.06 12.83
C GLU A 114 -16.12 3.24 11.87
N TYR A 115 -16.55 4.44 12.26
CA TYR A 115 -16.37 5.65 11.46
C TYR A 115 -14.89 5.92 11.16
N SER A 116 -14.05 5.78 12.18
CA SER A 116 -12.60 5.98 12.08
C SER A 116 -11.96 4.95 11.14
N LEU A 117 -12.34 3.68 11.26
CA LEU A 117 -11.84 2.59 10.40
C LEU A 117 -12.27 2.77 8.95
N ARG A 118 -13.53 3.16 8.69
CA ARG A 118 -14.03 3.42 7.33
C ARG A 118 -13.39 4.65 6.69
N LEU A 119 -13.09 5.69 7.47
CA LEU A 119 -12.31 6.83 6.99
C LEU A 119 -10.89 6.43 6.58
N ILE A 120 -10.22 5.62 7.40
CA ILE A 120 -8.89 5.08 7.07
C ILE A 120 -8.97 4.23 5.80
N GLU A 121 -9.96 3.35 5.68
CA GLU A 121 -10.17 2.49 4.50
C GLU A 121 -10.28 3.32 3.22
N LEU A 122 -11.14 4.34 3.19
CA LEU A 122 -11.25 5.25 2.04
C LEU A 122 -9.92 5.98 1.76
N THR A 123 -9.22 6.43 2.79
CA THR A 123 -7.96 7.17 2.66
C THR A 123 -6.85 6.30 2.06
N VAL A 124 -6.73 5.05 2.49
CA VAL A 124 -5.76 4.07 1.96
C VAL A 124 -6.10 3.73 0.50
N VAL A 125 -7.38 3.47 0.20
CA VAL A 125 -7.84 3.16 -1.16
C VAL A 125 -7.58 4.35 -2.12
N ALA A 126 -7.75 5.58 -1.63
CA ALA A 126 -7.41 6.78 -2.38
C ALA A 126 -5.92 6.88 -2.69
N CYS A 127 -5.06 6.61 -1.69
CA CYS A 127 -3.61 6.58 -1.84
C CYS A 127 -3.16 5.56 -2.90
N HIS A 128 -3.73 4.35 -2.84
CA HIS A 128 -3.48 3.28 -3.81
C HIS A 128 -3.85 3.71 -5.24
N GLN A 129 -5.04 4.29 -5.42
CA GLN A 129 -5.51 4.74 -6.73
C GLN A 129 -4.63 5.84 -7.35
N ILE A 130 -4.10 6.77 -6.55
CA ILE A 130 -3.16 7.77 -7.04
C ILE A 130 -1.91 7.08 -7.58
N ALA A 131 -1.30 6.17 -6.82
CA ALA A 131 -0.11 5.46 -7.25
C ALA A 131 -0.35 4.69 -8.57
N VAL A 132 -1.48 4.00 -8.69
CA VAL A 132 -1.91 3.33 -9.93
C VAL A 132 -2.01 4.34 -11.08
N TYR A 133 -2.69 5.47 -10.86
CA TYR A 133 -2.87 6.50 -11.87
C TYR A 133 -1.53 7.07 -12.34
N LEU A 134 -0.64 7.44 -11.41
CA LEU A 134 0.66 8.03 -11.71
C LEU A 134 1.57 7.05 -12.44
N PHE A 135 1.59 5.78 -12.03
CA PHE A 135 2.35 4.74 -12.72
C PHE A 135 1.91 4.60 -14.17
N ASN A 136 0.59 4.57 -14.42
CA ASN A 136 0.05 4.44 -15.77
C ASN A 136 0.33 5.64 -16.70
N LEU A 137 0.81 6.77 -16.18
CA LEU A 137 1.25 7.87 -17.02
C LEU A 137 2.54 7.51 -17.78
N ASP A 138 3.43 6.71 -17.18
CA ASP A 138 4.76 6.33 -17.69
C ASP A 138 5.48 7.52 -18.37
N ASP A 139 5.35 8.71 -17.80
CA ASP A 139 5.81 9.97 -18.38
C ASP A 139 7.08 10.49 -17.67
N GLY A 140 7.71 9.64 -16.87
CA GLY A 140 8.96 9.87 -16.15
C GLY A 140 10.22 9.87 -17.02
N VAL A 141 11.36 10.16 -16.38
CA VAL A 141 12.70 10.04 -17.00
C VAL A 141 13.04 8.58 -17.22
N HIS A 142 12.67 7.73 -16.27
CA HIS A 142 12.90 6.29 -16.31
C HIS A 142 11.62 5.58 -16.74
N LYS A 143 11.50 5.24 -18.03
CA LYS A 143 10.34 4.50 -18.54
C LYS A 143 10.26 3.09 -17.97
N HIS A 144 9.06 2.53 -17.87
CA HIS A 144 8.86 1.14 -17.44
C HIS A 144 9.71 0.16 -18.26
N GLN A 145 9.87 0.42 -19.57
CA GLN A 145 10.70 -0.38 -20.47
C GLN A 145 12.14 -0.60 -19.95
N LEU A 146 12.72 0.38 -19.25
CA LEU A 146 14.07 0.24 -18.66
C LEU A 146 14.14 -0.93 -17.68
N TYR A 147 13.14 -1.05 -16.81
CA TYR A 147 13.06 -2.15 -15.85
C TYR A 147 12.70 -3.47 -16.55
N GLU A 148 11.75 -3.43 -17.49
CA GLU A 148 11.31 -4.61 -18.23
C GLU A 148 12.45 -5.26 -19.03
N ASP A 149 13.26 -4.45 -19.72
CA ASP A 149 14.42 -4.92 -20.49
C ASP A 149 15.45 -5.58 -19.57
N TRP A 150 15.75 -4.95 -18.43
CA TRP A 150 16.64 -5.50 -17.42
C TRP A 150 16.11 -6.83 -16.86
N ALA A 151 14.83 -6.87 -16.47
CA ALA A 151 14.20 -8.05 -15.91
C ALA A 151 14.21 -9.22 -16.90
N GLN A 152 13.89 -8.95 -18.18
CA GLN A 152 13.93 -9.95 -19.25
C GLN A 152 15.35 -10.47 -19.49
N GLN A 153 16.35 -9.58 -19.54
CA GLN A 153 17.74 -9.98 -19.70
C GLN A 153 18.19 -10.86 -18.53
N ARG A 154 17.89 -10.47 -17.29
CA ARG A 154 18.25 -11.25 -16.09
C ARG A 154 17.57 -12.61 -16.06
N GLN A 155 16.30 -12.70 -16.46
CA GLN A 155 15.61 -13.99 -16.60
C GLN A 155 16.32 -14.88 -17.65
N MET A 156 16.69 -14.32 -18.80
CA MET A 156 17.41 -15.04 -19.85
C MET A 156 18.77 -15.57 -19.35
N GLU A 157 19.52 -14.75 -18.62
CA GLU A 157 20.81 -15.12 -18.03
C GLU A 157 20.67 -16.28 -17.03
N GLN A 158 19.64 -16.25 -16.16
CA GLN A 158 19.36 -17.34 -15.22
C GLN A 158 19.01 -18.65 -15.95
N VAL A 159 18.20 -18.57 -17.02
CA VAL A 159 17.84 -19.73 -17.86
C VAL A 159 19.08 -20.31 -18.55
N LEU A 160 19.93 -19.47 -19.14
CA LEU A 160 21.16 -19.91 -19.82
C LEU A 160 22.17 -20.52 -18.84
N ALA A 161 22.27 -19.96 -17.63
CA ALA A 161 23.13 -20.49 -16.57
C ALA A 161 22.56 -21.77 -15.93
N SER A 162 21.28 -22.11 -16.16
CA SER A 162 20.56 -23.16 -15.44
C SER A 162 20.60 -22.98 -13.91
N GLU A 163 20.63 -21.73 -13.45
CA GLU A 163 20.74 -21.35 -12.05
C GLU A 163 19.77 -20.21 -11.74
N VAL A 164 18.84 -20.44 -10.80
CA VAL A 164 17.98 -19.37 -10.26
C VAL A 164 18.73 -18.72 -9.11
N ARG A 165 19.30 -17.53 -9.35
CA ARG A 165 20.02 -16.76 -8.33
C ARG A 165 19.11 -15.77 -7.59
N ASP A 166 18.26 -15.07 -8.33
CA ASP A 166 17.45 -13.98 -7.81
C ASP A 166 15.97 -14.16 -8.19
N VAL A 167 15.07 -13.87 -7.24
CA VAL A 167 13.64 -13.72 -7.55
C VAL A 167 13.45 -12.33 -8.14
N ILE A 168 13.25 -12.26 -9.45
CA ILE A 168 13.12 -10.99 -10.18
C ILE A 168 11.71 -10.43 -9.93
N PRO A 169 11.59 -9.23 -9.33
CA PRO A 169 10.30 -8.62 -9.08
C PRO A 169 9.55 -8.25 -10.37
N PRO A 170 8.22 -8.13 -10.36
CA PRO A 170 7.45 -7.88 -11.57
C PRO A 170 7.59 -6.43 -12.09
N CYS A 171 7.92 -5.47 -11.22
CA CYS A 171 8.21 -4.08 -11.55
C CYS A 171 9.14 -3.49 -10.49
N ALA A 172 9.70 -2.31 -10.77
CA ALA A 172 10.63 -1.63 -9.85
C ALA A 172 9.98 -1.25 -8.51
N PHE A 173 8.68 -0.95 -8.52
CA PHE A 173 7.89 -0.58 -7.34
C PHE A 173 7.05 -1.76 -6.87
N PHE A 174 7.55 -2.53 -5.91
CA PHE A 174 6.82 -3.72 -5.45
C PHE A 174 6.93 -3.93 -3.94
N HIS A 175 5.90 -4.55 -3.38
CA HIS A 175 5.95 -5.13 -2.05
C HIS A 175 6.15 -6.65 -2.17
N THR A 176 7.05 -7.20 -1.34
CA THR A 176 7.42 -8.64 -1.35
C THR A 176 6.28 -9.62 -1.08
N SER A 177 5.09 -9.14 -0.71
CA SER A 177 3.91 -9.95 -0.39
C SER A 177 2.71 -9.65 -1.29
N TYR A 178 2.76 -8.57 -2.08
CA TYR A 178 1.65 -8.06 -2.89
C TYR A 178 2.08 -7.83 -4.33
N TYR A 179 2.48 -8.91 -5.00
CA TYR A 179 3.04 -8.89 -6.36
C TYR A 179 2.27 -9.80 -7.33
N TYR A 180 1.07 -10.26 -6.95
CA TYR A 180 0.24 -11.17 -7.75
C TYR A 180 -0.55 -10.42 -8.83
N PHE A 181 0.13 -9.70 -9.72
CA PHE A 181 -0.49 -8.83 -10.70
C PHE A 181 -1.51 -9.53 -11.61
N ASP A 182 -1.36 -10.83 -11.87
CA ASP A 182 -2.30 -11.61 -12.71
C ASP A 182 -3.74 -11.66 -12.17
N GLN A 183 -3.95 -11.47 -10.85
CA GLN A 183 -5.27 -11.47 -10.24
C GLN A 183 -5.76 -10.06 -9.86
N TYR A 184 -4.93 -9.03 -10.04
CA TYR A 184 -5.26 -7.66 -9.66
C TYR A 184 -6.04 -6.96 -10.77
N PRO A 185 -7.11 -6.19 -10.47
CA PRO A 185 -7.94 -5.53 -11.49
C PRO A 185 -7.18 -4.64 -12.46
N GLN A 186 -6.11 -3.99 -12.02
CA GLN A 186 -5.24 -3.11 -12.81
C GLN A 186 -3.81 -3.67 -12.97
N GLY A 187 -3.63 -4.97 -12.75
CA GLY A 187 -2.39 -5.67 -13.03
C GLY A 187 -1.19 -5.12 -12.25
N LEU A 188 -0.12 -4.78 -12.98
CA LEU A 188 1.11 -4.25 -12.39
C LEU A 188 0.90 -2.92 -11.66
N ALA A 189 -0.07 -2.11 -12.09
CA ALA A 189 -0.30 -0.82 -11.45
C ALA A 189 -0.76 -0.99 -9.99
N ASP A 190 -1.56 -2.02 -9.69
CA ASP A 190 -1.97 -2.31 -8.30
C ASP A 190 -0.78 -2.79 -7.45
N VAL A 191 0.22 -3.46 -8.04
CA VAL A 191 1.49 -3.78 -7.34
C VAL A 191 2.19 -2.50 -6.87
N VAL A 192 2.20 -1.47 -7.73
CA VAL A 192 2.76 -0.15 -7.39
C VAL A 192 1.91 0.55 -6.34
N GLY A 193 0.59 0.39 -6.37
CA GLY A 193 -0.29 0.88 -5.32
C GLY A 193 0.05 0.31 -3.95
N TYR A 194 0.29 -1.00 -3.85
CA TYR A 194 0.73 -1.63 -2.61
C TYR A 194 2.14 -1.22 -2.17
N TRP A 195 3.04 -0.97 -3.11
CA TRP A 195 4.36 -0.39 -2.80
C TRP A 195 4.22 1.02 -2.20
N ALA A 196 3.36 1.86 -2.77
CA ALA A 196 3.12 3.22 -2.28
C ALA A 196 2.51 3.21 -0.87
N GLU A 197 1.56 2.30 -0.60
CA GLU A 197 1.07 2.08 0.76
C GLU A 197 2.18 1.65 1.72
N GLY A 198 3.07 0.77 1.25
CA GLY A 198 4.24 0.33 2.00
C GLY A 198 5.15 1.48 2.41
N GLN A 199 5.38 2.44 1.52
CA GLN A 199 6.15 3.64 1.82
C GLN A 199 5.38 4.57 2.76
N ILE A 200 4.15 4.95 2.41
CA ILE A 200 3.38 6.00 3.11
C ILE A 200 2.89 5.54 4.47
N PHE A 201 2.28 4.35 4.57
CA PHE A 201 1.71 3.84 5.82
C PHE A 201 2.68 2.95 6.62
N GLY A 202 3.82 2.58 6.04
CA GLY A 202 4.77 1.62 6.61
C GLY A 202 4.45 0.15 6.30
N GLY A 203 3.39 -0.09 5.53
CA GLY A 203 2.90 -1.41 5.13
C GLY A 203 1.55 -1.32 4.42
N VAL A 204 1.10 -2.44 3.84
CA VAL A 204 -0.25 -2.53 3.27
C VAL A 204 -1.27 -2.58 4.40
N VAL A 205 -2.24 -1.67 4.36
CA VAL A 205 -3.29 -1.58 5.38
C VAL A 205 -4.45 -2.48 4.98
N VAL A 206 -4.84 -3.38 5.89
CA VAL A 206 -5.91 -4.36 5.70
C VAL A 206 -6.84 -4.37 6.91
N PHE A 207 -8.03 -4.95 6.77
CA PHE A 207 -9.08 -4.86 7.78
C PHE A 207 -9.61 -6.23 8.16
N ASP A 208 -9.97 -6.41 9.43
CA ASP A 208 -10.78 -7.55 9.87
C ASP A 208 -12.20 -7.37 9.32
N ARG A 209 -12.53 -8.20 8.32
CA ARG A 209 -13.83 -8.17 7.63
C ARG A 209 -14.92 -8.98 8.34
N GLY A 210 -14.59 -9.62 9.45
CA GLY A 210 -15.48 -10.53 10.16
C GLY A 210 -15.93 -11.73 9.32
N GLU A 211 -16.78 -12.58 9.89
CA GLU A 211 -17.24 -13.82 9.24
C GLU A 211 -18.11 -13.54 8.00
N THR A 212 -18.79 -12.40 7.97
CA THR A 212 -19.61 -11.98 6.82
C THR A 212 -18.78 -11.35 5.70
N GLU A 213 -17.51 -11.05 5.98
CA GLU A 213 -16.55 -10.40 5.08
C GLU A 213 -16.97 -9.00 4.58
N ALA A 214 -17.97 -8.40 5.23
CA ALA A 214 -18.48 -7.06 4.94
C ALA A 214 -18.17 -6.05 6.05
N GLU A 215 -17.66 -6.53 7.19
CA GLU A 215 -17.40 -5.72 8.37
C GLU A 215 -16.06 -4.98 8.25
N CYS A 216 -15.76 -4.12 9.23
CA CYS A 216 -14.46 -3.47 9.37
C CYS A 216 -14.20 -3.31 10.87
N LYS A 217 -13.80 -4.41 11.52
CA LYS A 217 -13.72 -4.51 12.99
C LYS A 217 -12.42 -3.96 13.56
N SER A 218 -11.35 -4.01 12.77
CA SER A 218 -10.03 -3.54 13.19
C SER A 218 -9.13 -3.33 11.98
N MET A 219 -8.17 -2.40 12.12
CA MET A 219 -7.11 -2.13 11.16
C MET A 219 -5.87 -2.97 11.48
N TRP A 220 -5.22 -3.47 10.44
CA TRP A 220 -3.97 -4.22 10.50
C TRP A 220 -3.00 -3.71 9.45
N ILE A 221 -1.71 -3.82 9.73
CA ILE A 221 -0.64 -3.44 8.80
C ILE A 221 0.21 -4.67 8.50
N HIS A 222 0.39 -4.95 7.22
CA HIS A 222 1.40 -5.90 6.74
C HIS A 222 2.65 -5.10 6.34
N GLY A 223 3.67 -5.13 7.20
CA GLY A 223 4.84 -4.27 7.07
C GLY A 223 5.60 -4.46 5.75
N ALA A 224 6.10 -3.35 5.19
CA ALA A 224 6.82 -3.34 3.91
C ALA A 224 8.35 -3.46 4.03
N ARG A 225 8.91 -3.36 5.24
CA ARG A 225 10.36 -3.39 5.46
C ARG A 225 10.94 -4.80 5.35
N LEU A 226 12.05 -4.94 4.64
CA LEU A 226 12.80 -6.20 4.54
C LEU A 226 13.25 -6.73 5.90
N ARG A 227 13.68 -5.81 6.79
CA ARG A 227 14.11 -6.11 8.17
C ARG A 227 13.01 -5.87 9.21
N GLY A 228 11.76 -5.72 8.77
CA GLY A 228 10.60 -5.58 9.63
C GLY A 228 9.92 -6.92 9.94
N PRO A 229 8.83 -6.89 10.73
CA PRO A 229 7.98 -8.05 10.92
C PRO A 229 7.34 -8.49 9.59
N ARG A 230 7.33 -9.80 9.35
CA ARG A 230 6.59 -10.49 8.29
C ARG A 230 5.17 -10.86 8.71
N THR A 231 4.85 -10.71 10.00
CA THR A 231 3.49 -10.87 10.53
C THR A 231 2.70 -9.57 10.39
N LEU A 232 1.39 -9.69 10.28
CA LEU A 232 0.46 -8.56 10.40
C LEU A 232 0.34 -8.15 11.86
N TYR A 233 0.15 -6.86 12.07
CA TYR A 233 0.03 -6.28 13.40
C TYR A 233 -0.98 -5.14 13.42
N PRO A 234 -1.75 -4.96 14.50
CA PRO A 234 -2.59 -3.80 14.65
C PRO A 234 -1.72 -2.61 15.06
N PRO A 235 -2.11 -1.37 14.74
CA PRO A 235 -1.53 -0.22 15.41
C PRO A 235 -1.76 -0.31 16.93
N THR A 236 -0.83 0.20 17.73
CA THR A 236 -1.09 0.44 19.16
C THR A 236 -2.20 1.49 19.31
N PRO A 237 -2.88 1.56 20.47
CA PRO A 237 -3.88 2.61 20.71
C PRO A 237 -3.33 4.02 20.42
N ASP A 238 -2.12 4.33 20.88
CA ASP A 238 -1.48 5.63 20.65
C ASP A 238 -1.20 5.89 19.16
N GLN A 239 -0.76 4.88 18.40
CA GLN A 239 -0.56 5.00 16.95
C GLN A 239 -1.88 5.20 16.20
N PHE A 240 -2.92 4.48 16.59
CA PHE A 240 -4.26 4.60 15.99
C PHE A 240 -4.85 5.98 16.27
N ASP A 241 -4.85 6.41 17.52
CA ASP A 241 -5.36 7.71 17.93
C ASP A 241 -4.58 8.85 17.26
N SER A 242 -3.26 8.73 17.16
CA SER A 242 -2.43 9.71 16.46
C SER A 242 -2.79 9.79 14.97
N LEU A 243 -3.02 8.65 14.32
CA LEU A 243 -3.46 8.59 12.92
C LEU A 243 -4.81 9.27 12.73
N ILE A 244 -5.81 8.97 13.57
CA ILE A 244 -7.13 9.58 13.47
C ILE A 244 -7.07 11.09 13.73
N ASN A 245 -6.35 11.52 14.78
CA ASN A 245 -6.17 12.93 15.07
C ASN A 245 -5.50 13.67 13.91
N PHE A 246 -4.49 13.07 13.28
CA PHE A 246 -3.84 13.62 12.09
C PHE A 246 -4.80 13.72 10.90
N LEU A 247 -5.55 12.67 10.58
CA LEU A 247 -6.50 12.67 9.46
C LEU A 247 -7.64 13.68 9.67
N LEU A 248 -8.08 13.89 10.91
CA LEU A 248 -9.16 14.82 11.25
C LEU A 248 -8.71 16.26 11.48
N SER A 249 -7.40 16.49 11.65
CA SER A 249 -6.83 17.80 12.00
C SER A 249 -7.23 18.89 11.01
N GLU A 250 -7.56 20.07 11.54
CA GLU A 250 -7.88 21.22 10.70
C GLU A 250 -6.60 21.79 10.06
N PRO A 251 -6.66 22.40 8.86
CA PRO A 251 -5.45 22.89 8.15
C PRO A 251 -4.59 23.92 8.91
N LYS A 252 -5.08 24.49 10.02
CA LYS A 252 -4.36 25.45 10.87
C LYS A 252 -3.74 24.80 12.10
N GLU A 253 -4.07 23.54 12.36
CA GLU A 253 -3.52 22.77 13.46
C GLU A 253 -2.27 22.07 12.96
N GLU A 254 -1.11 22.35 13.58
CA GLU A 254 0.14 21.65 13.29
C GLU A 254 0.10 20.25 13.93
N ALA A 255 -0.76 19.37 13.41
CA ALA A 255 -0.79 17.98 13.81
C ALA A 255 0.48 17.27 13.27
N ALA A 256 1.24 16.67 14.17
CA ALA A 256 2.41 15.88 13.77
C ALA A 256 1.95 14.68 12.94
N CYS A 257 2.60 14.45 11.80
CA CYS A 257 2.32 13.28 10.98
C CYS A 257 2.79 12.00 11.70
N PRO A 258 1.91 11.02 11.95
CA PRO A 258 2.26 9.77 12.63
C PRO A 258 2.73 8.68 11.66
N LEU A 259 2.80 8.98 10.37
CA LEU A 259 3.16 8.05 9.31
C LEU A 259 4.65 8.16 8.99
N PRO A 260 5.32 7.04 8.62
CA PRO A 260 4.79 5.68 8.49
C PRO A 260 4.68 4.94 9.85
N ILE A 261 3.74 4.00 9.96
CA ILE A 261 3.56 3.17 11.16
C ILE A 261 4.29 1.83 11.00
N HIS A 262 5.43 1.71 11.65
CA HIS A 262 6.19 0.47 11.70
C HIS A 262 5.87 -0.38 12.93
N GLY A 263 5.85 -1.69 12.73
CA GLY A 263 5.59 -2.64 13.82
C GLY A 263 6.73 -2.67 14.82
N ILE A 264 6.41 -2.38 16.07
CA ILE A 264 7.26 -2.50 17.26
C ILE A 264 6.75 -3.63 18.16
N ASN A 265 7.49 -3.95 19.23
CA ASN A 265 7.16 -5.10 20.08
C ASN A 265 5.78 -4.99 20.74
N GLU A 266 5.28 -3.77 20.93
CA GLU A 266 4.01 -3.44 21.55
C GLU A 266 2.82 -3.64 20.60
N ASN A 267 3.04 -3.66 19.28
CA ASN A 267 1.98 -3.99 18.32
C ASN A 267 1.63 -5.47 18.43
N ARG A 268 0.58 -5.79 19.18
CA ARG A 268 0.13 -7.17 19.44
C ARG A 268 -1.41 -7.22 19.43
N PRO A 269 -2.02 -8.38 19.12
CA PRO A 269 -1.38 -9.64 18.73
C PRO A 269 -0.79 -9.60 17.31
N ARG A 270 -0.01 -10.61 16.94
CA ARG A 270 0.58 -10.77 15.61
C ARG A 270 -0.12 -11.90 14.86
N TRP A 271 -0.34 -11.74 13.56
CA TRP A 271 -0.89 -12.80 12.71
C TRP A 271 0.02 -13.14 11.55
N HIS A 272 0.25 -14.43 11.33
CA HIS A 272 0.89 -14.88 10.10
C HIS A 272 0.00 -14.51 8.90
N PRO A 273 0.53 -14.02 7.76
CA PRO A 273 -0.26 -13.60 6.61
C PRO A 273 -1.25 -14.66 6.10
N TYR A 274 -0.86 -15.93 6.18
CA TYR A 274 -1.75 -17.06 5.88
C TYR A 274 -2.97 -17.11 6.79
N ASP A 275 -2.77 -17.12 8.12
CA ASP A 275 -3.86 -17.26 9.09
C ASP A 275 -4.77 -16.02 9.07
N ALA A 276 -4.18 -14.83 8.93
CA ALA A 276 -4.90 -13.58 8.77
C ALA A 276 -5.96 -13.68 7.66
N LEU A 277 -5.58 -14.16 6.48
CA LEU A 277 -6.50 -14.30 5.34
C LEU A 277 -7.40 -15.56 5.45
N ALA A 278 -6.84 -16.72 5.81
CA ALA A 278 -7.56 -18.00 5.75
C ALA A 278 -8.49 -18.27 6.92
N LYS A 279 -8.25 -17.66 8.09
CA LYS A 279 -8.97 -17.96 9.35
C LYS A 279 -9.61 -16.73 9.98
N TYR A 280 -8.95 -15.58 9.90
CA TYR A 280 -9.36 -14.37 10.61
C TYR A 280 -10.05 -13.33 9.72
N HIS A 281 -10.22 -13.62 8.43
CA HIS A 281 -10.86 -12.70 7.46
C HIS A 281 -10.24 -11.30 7.44
N ILE A 282 -8.93 -11.22 7.67
CA ILE A 282 -8.16 -9.96 7.66
C ILE A 282 -7.62 -9.76 6.25
N PHE A 283 -8.25 -8.86 5.49
CA PHE A 283 -7.87 -8.43 4.14
C PHE A 283 -8.57 -7.12 3.77
N ARG A 284 -8.00 -6.33 2.86
CA ARG A 284 -8.74 -5.24 2.23
C ARG A 284 -9.55 -5.78 1.05
N ASP A 285 -8.85 -6.47 0.15
CA ASP A 285 -9.41 -7.08 -1.04
C ASP A 285 -9.09 -8.59 -1.06
N LYS A 286 -10.06 -9.46 -1.34
CA LYS A 286 -9.79 -10.91 -1.32
C LYS A 286 -8.71 -11.36 -2.31
N TYR A 287 -8.55 -10.62 -3.40
CA TYR A 287 -7.56 -10.91 -4.43
C TYR A 287 -6.16 -10.39 -4.07
N GLU A 288 -5.96 -9.67 -2.96
CA GLU A 288 -4.68 -9.01 -2.66
C GLU A 288 -3.52 -10.01 -2.45
N ARG A 289 -3.81 -11.22 -1.95
CA ARG A 289 -2.84 -12.27 -1.60
C ARG A 289 -3.31 -13.62 -2.10
N LYS A 290 -2.35 -14.50 -2.47
CA LYS A 290 -2.64 -15.88 -2.86
C LYS A 290 -2.37 -16.84 -1.70
N LEU A 291 -3.40 -17.57 -1.28
CA LEU A 291 -3.21 -18.63 -0.30
C LEU A 291 -2.49 -19.83 -0.95
N PRO A 292 -1.36 -20.30 -0.40
CA PRO A 292 -0.81 -21.59 -0.80
C PRO A 292 -1.81 -22.72 -0.51
N MET A 293 -1.78 -23.78 -1.32
CA MET A 293 -2.69 -24.92 -1.17
C MET A 293 -2.53 -25.61 0.19
N GLU A 294 -1.31 -25.63 0.73
CA GLU A 294 -1.02 -26.12 2.06
C GLU A 294 -0.68 -24.94 2.98
N PRO A 295 -1.10 -24.98 4.25
CA PRO A 295 -0.65 -23.99 5.22
C PRO A 295 0.89 -24.02 5.30
N PRO A 296 1.53 -22.85 5.39
CA PRO A 296 2.97 -22.77 5.50
C PRO A 296 3.41 -23.57 6.73
N ARG A 297 4.41 -24.44 6.55
CA ARG A 297 5.00 -25.15 7.68
C ARG A 297 5.59 -24.08 8.60
N GLN A 298 5.24 -24.14 9.87
CA GLN A 298 5.84 -23.27 10.87
C GLN A 298 7.36 -23.50 10.80
N GLY A 299 8.10 -22.43 10.49
CA GLY A 299 9.54 -22.52 10.34
C GLY A 299 10.19 -23.05 11.62
N CYS A 300 11.33 -23.73 11.50
CA CYS A 300 12.06 -24.26 12.66
C CYS A 300 12.55 -23.17 13.63
N THR A 301 12.52 -21.90 13.21
CA THR A 301 12.93 -20.74 14.01
C THR A 301 11.84 -19.67 13.91
N LEU A 302 11.26 -19.31 15.05
CA LEU A 302 10.43 -18.12 15.18
C LEU A 302 11.34 -16.92 15.50
N VAL A 303 11.08 -15.77 14.89
CA VAL A 303 11.89 -14.56 15.04
C VAL A 303 11.16 -13.60 15.97
N ASN A 304 11.87 -12.99 16.95
CA ASN A 304 11.27 -12.04 17.90
C ASN A 304 10.60 -10.84 17.21
N ALA A 305 11.10 -10.42 16.04
CA ALA A 305 10.45 -9.36 15.27
C ALA A 305 9.02 -9.75 14.83
N ASP A 306 8.81 -11.02 14.49
CA ASP A 306 7.52 -11.56 14.05
C ASP A 306 6.60 -11.92 15.22
N TRP A 307 7.21 -12.37 16.33
CA TRP A 307 6.55 -12.88 17.54
C TRP A 307 7.23 -12.27 18.78
N PRO A 308 6.92 -11.00 19.10
CA PRO A 308 7.61 -10.28 20.18
C PRO A 308 7.49 -10.93 21.55
N GLU A 309 6.45 -11.73 21.78
CA GLU A 309 6.24 -12.50 23.01
C GLU A 309 7.36 -13.50 23.33
N LEU A 310 8.16 -13.91 22.33
CA LEU A 310 9.32 -14.77 22.54
C LEU A 310 10.46 -14.05 23.29
N GLY A 311 10.44 -12.72 23.32
CA GLY A 311 11.41 -11.89 24.03
C GLY A 311 10.95 -11.45 25.42
N ASP A 312 9.77 -11.85 25.88
CA ASP A 312 9.24 -11.50 27.20
C ASP A 312 9.79 -12.40 28.33
N GLU A 313 10.59 -13.42 27.97
CA GLU A 313 11.23 -14.39 28.88
C GLU A 313 12.53 -13.89 29.54
#